data_AF-A0A662JJV3-F1
#
_entry.id   AF-A0A662JJV3-F1
#
_cell.length_a   1.000
_cell.length_b   1.000
_cell.length_c   1.000
_cell.angle_alpha   90.00
_cell.angle_beta   90.00
_cell.angle_gamma   90.00
#
_symmetry.space_group_name_H-M   'P 1'
#
loop_
_entity.id
_entity.type
_entity.pdbx_description
1 polymer ?
#
loop_
_entity_poly.entity_id
_entity_poly.type
_entity_poly.pdbx_seq_one_letter_code
_entity_poly.pdbx_strand_id
1 'polypeptide(L)' 'LIILARNCPPDMKDLIVHHAKLSNIPTYVCPLSSKELGETCGRRFMVAALTVLDEGDSEIMKLVEEQEVG' A
#
# COMPACT_ATOMS: atom_id res chain seq x y z
N LEU A 1 -5.62 3.27 4.45
CA LEU A 1 -4.68 2.17 4.16
C LEU A 1 -3.63 2.63 3.14
N ILE A 2 -2.36 2.28 3.31
CA ILE A 2 -1.31 2.52 2.29
C ILE A 2 -0.86 1.18 1.71
N ILE A 3 -0.90 1.06 0.38
CA ILE A 3 -0.47 -0.14 -0.34
C ILE A 3 0.88 0.16 -1.00
N LEU A 4 1.87 -0.69 -0.77
CA LEU A 4 3.22 -0.61 -1.32
C LEU A 4 3.45 -1.75 -2.30
N ALA A 5 4.06 -1.47 -3.45
CA ALA A 5 4.51 -2.52 -4.37
C ALA A 5 5.67 -3.33 -3.76
N ARG A 6 5.84 -4.61 -4.18
CA ARG A 6 6.93 -5.47 -3.70
C ARG A 6 8.34 -4.90 -3.94
N ASN A 7 8.49 -4.10 -5.00
CA ASN A 7 9.73 -3.46 -5.41
C ASN A 7 9.72 -1.95 -5.11
N CYS A 8 8.91 -1.50 -4.15
CA CYS A 8 8.98 -0.13 -3.65
C CYS A 8 10.42 0.15 -3.17
N PRO A 9 11.06 1.26 -3.63
CA PRO A 9 12.41 1.60 -3.20
C PRO A 9 12.54 1.62 -1.67
N PRO A 10 13.61 1.04 -1.08
CA PRO A 10 13.72 0.91 0.38
C PRO A 10 13.63 2.25 1.12
N ASP A 11 14.26 3.29 0.59
CA ASP A 11 14.23 4.65 1.11
C ASP A 11 12.81 5.23 1.16
N MET A 12 12.02 5.07 0.09
CA MET A 12 10.61 5.48 0.09
C MET A 12 9.76 4.64 1.04
N LYS A 13 9.96 3.32 1.04
CA LYS A 13 9.22 2.40 1.92
C LYS A 13 9.43 2.76 3.38
N ASP A 14 10.68 3.00 3.78
CA ASP A 14 11.02 3.32 5.18
C ASP A 14 10.40 4.65 5.61
N LEU A 15 10.45 5.68 4.75
CA LEU A 15 9.80 6.96 4.99
C LEU A 15 8.28 6.80 5.14
N ILE A 16 7.64 6.08 4.22
CA ILE A 16 6.19 5.84 4.24
C ILE A 16 5.78 5.08 5.52
N VAL A 17 6.47 3.99 5.84
CA VAL A 17 6.16 3.15 7.01
C VAL A 17 6.38 3.93 8.30
N HIS A 18 7.44 4.74 8.39
CA HIS A 18 7.70 5.59 9.55
C HIS A 18 6.54 6.57 9.80
N HIS A 19 6.13 7.32 8.77
CA HIS A 19 5.04 8.29 8.90
C HIS A 19 3.67 7.63 9.10
N ALA A 20 3.43 6.47 8.48
CA ALA A 20 2.21 5.70 8.66
C ALA A 20 2.06 5.22 10.10
N LYS A 21 3.14 4.72 10.72
CA LYS A 21 3.17 4.32 12.13
C LYS A 21 2.84 5.47 13.07
N LEU A 22 3.42 6.65 12.86
CA LEU A 22 3.12 7.84 13.67
C LEU A 22 1.66 8.28 13.57
N SER A 23 0.99 7.95 12.47
CA SER A 23 -0.39 8.33 12.19
C SER A 23 -1.38 7.19 12.42
N ASN A 24 -0.93 6.04 12.93
CA ASN A 24 -1.71 4.80 13.05
C ASN A 24 -2.43 4.40 11.74
N ILE A 25 -1.80 4.64 10.60
CA ILE A 25 -2.33 4.24 9.28
C ILE A 25 -1.78 2.86 8.94
N PRO A 26 -2.63 1.87 8.61
CA PRO A 26 -2.16 0.55 8.24
C PRO A 26 -1.46 0.57 6.89
N THR A 27 -0.39 -0.22 6.77
CA THR A 27 0.39 -0.39 5.54
C THR A 27 0.38 -1.84 5.09
N TYR A 28 0.23 -2.09 3.78
CA TYR A 28 0.23 -3.42 3.18
C TYR A 28 1.25 -3.48 2.03
N VAL A 29 2.18 -4.43 2.06
CA VAL A 29 3.09 -4.69 0.93
C VAL A 29 2.45 -5.76 0.04
N CYS A 30 2.00 -5.37 -1.14
CA CYS A 30 1.36 -6.28 -2.07
C CYS A 30 2.41 -7.09 -2.86
N PRO A 31 2.04 -8.26 -3.40
CA PRO A 31 2.96 -9.10 -4.18
C PRO A 31 3.24 -8.55 -5.60
N LEU A 32 2.54 -7.50 -6.01
CA LEU A 32 2.68 -6.88 -7.33
C LEU A 32 3.88 -5.94 -7.38
N SER A 33 4.57 -5.90 -8.52
CA SER A 33 5.56 -4.86 -8.82
C SER A 33 4.88 -3.52 -9.07
N SER A 34 5.66 -2.44 -9.03
CA SER A 34 5.17 -1.07 -9.25
C SER A 34 4.56 -0.87 -10.63
N LYS A 35 5.03 -1.62 -11.63
CA LYS A 35 4.42 -1.65 -12.96
C LYS A 35 3.05 -2.32 -12.93
N GLU A 36 2.97 -3.53 -12.37
CA GLU A 36 1.72 -4.29 -12.25
C GLU A 36 0.68 -3.54 -11.40
N LEU A 37 1.11 -2.92 -10.29
CA LEU A 37 0.24 -2.09 -9.45
C LEU A 37 -0.30 -0.87 -10.21
N GLY A 38 0.54 -0.23 -11.03
CA GLY A 38 0.10 0.84 -11.93
C GLY A 38 -0.95 0.38 -12.94
N GLU A 39 -0.73 -0.77 -13.58
CA GLU A 39 -1.66 -1.39 -14.52
C GLU A 39 -3.01 -1.73 -13.84
N THR A 40 -2.99 -2.34 -12.64
CA THR A 40 -4.19 -2.61 -11.83
C THR A 40 -4.99 -1.33 -11.53
N CYS A 41 -4.30 -0.22 -11.30
CA CYS A 41 -4.93 1.09 -11.08
C CYS A 41 -5.32 1.83 -12.37
N GLY A 42 -5.18 1.22 -13.56
CA GLY A 42 -5.47 1.86 -14.84
C GLY A 42 -4.52 3.00 -15.21
N ARG A 43 -3.30 3.01 -14.65
CA ARG A 43 -2.27 4.03 -14.91
C ARG A 43 -1.26 3.53 -15.95
N ARG A 44 -0.80 4.44 -16.81
CA ARG A 44 0.25 4.16 -17.82
C ARG A 44 1.68 4.37 -17.28
N PHE A 45 1.83 4.44 -15.97
CA PHE A 45 3.10 4.67 -15.28
C PHE A 45 3.18 3.81 -14.02
N MET A 46 4.41 3.63 -13.52
CA MET A 46 4.66 2.83 -12.33
C MET A 46 4.10 3.52 -11.07
N VAL A 47 3.47 2.73 -10.20
CA VAL A 47 2.97 3.16 -8.90
C VAL A 47 3.75 2.40 -7.83
N ALA A 48 4.65 3.07 -7.11
CA ALA A 48 5.43 2.44 -6.04
C ALA A 48 4.63 2.27 -4.74
N ALA A 49 3.70 3.19 -4.48
CA ALA A 49 2.75 3.14 -3.38
C ALA A 49 1.48 3.92 -3.73
N LEU A 50 0.35 3.58 -3.12
CA LEU A 50 -0.89 4.35 -3.18
C LEU A 50 -1.60 4.36 -1.83
N THR A 51 -2.42 5.38 -1.60
CA THR A 51 -3.20 5.52 -0.37
C THR A 51 -4.69 5.39 -0.68
N VAL A 52 -5.35 4.48 0.04
CA VAL A 52 -6.80 4.39 0.11
C VAL A 52 -7.28 5.41 1.13
N LEU A 53 -7.98 6.44 0.64
CA LEU A 53 -8.60 7.50 1.46
C LEU A 53 -10.01 7.12 1.91
N ASP A 54 -10.71 6.36 1.09
CA ASP A 54 -12.07 5.86 1.30
C ASP A 54 -12.16 4.51 0.57
N GLU A 55 -12.60 3.47 1.27
CA GLU A 55 -12.79 2.11 0.75
C GLU A 55 -14.07 1.94 -0.08
N GLY A 56 -15.03 2.85 0.04
CA GLY A 56 -16.36 2.72 -0.54
C GLY A 56 -17.00 1.37 -0.19
N ASP A 57 -17.48 0.65 -1.20
CA ASP A 57 -18.08 -0.68 -1.04
C ASP A 57 -17.05 -1.83 -1.12
N SER A 58 -15.74 -1.53 -1.11
CA SER A 58 -14.69 -2.52 -1.24
C SER A 58 -14.34 -3.17 0.09
N GLU A 59 -13.98 -4.46 0.06
CA GLU A 59 -13.46 -5.18 1.23
C GLU A 59 -11.94 -5.02 1.43
N ILE A 60 -11.34 -3.92 0.94
CA ILE A 60 -9.88 -3.75 0.84
C ILE A 60 -9.20 -3.68 2.21
N MET A 61 -9.95 -3.28 3.25
CA MET A 61 -9.46 -3.19 4.62
C MET A 61 -9.15 -4.57 5.23
N LYS A 62 -9.76 -5.66 4.73
CA LYS A 62 -9.46 -7.03 5.18
C LYS A 62 -7.98 -7.41 4.98
N LEU A 63 -7.28 -6.78 4.03
CA LEU A 63 -5.85 -7.02 3.76
C LEU A 63 -4.93 -6.69 4.94
N VAL A 64 -5.39 -5.86 5.88
CA VAL A 64 -4.59 -5.43 7.04
C VAL A 64 -5.18 -5.86 8.38
N GLU A 65 -6.45 -6.22 8.42
CA GLU A 65 -7.07 -6.86 9.60
C GLU A 65 -6.37 -8.19 9.96
N GLU A 66 -5.84 -8.91 8.97
CA GLU A 66 -5.08 -10.15 9.20
C GLU A 66 -3.65 -9.93 9.72
N GLN A 67 -3.16 -8.68 9.76
CA GLN A 67 -1.78 -8.35 10.18
C GLN A 67 -1.68 -7.85 11.62
N GLU A 68 -2.79 -7.66 12.34
CA GLU A 68 -2.82 -7.22 13.75
C GLU A 68 -2.75 -8.36 14.79
N VAL A 69 -2.38 -9.58 14.40
CA VAL A 69 -2.08 -10.67 15.34
C VAL A 69 -0.56 -10.89 15.39
N GLY A 70 0.11 -10.09 16.22
CA GLY A 70 1.55 -10.20 16.50
C GLY A 70 1.96 -9.46 17.76
#